data_AF-A0A7V5FHY1-F1
#
_entry.id   AF-A0A7V5FHY1-F1
#
_cell.length_a   1.000
_cell.length_b   1.000
_cell.length_c   1.000
_cell.angle_alpha   90.00
_cell.angle_beta   90.00
_cell.angle_gamma   90.00
#
_symmetry.space_group_name_H-M   'P 1'
#
loop_
_entity.id
_entity.type
_entity.pdbx_description
1 polymer ?
#
loop_
_entity_poly.entity_id
_entity_poly.type
_entity_poly.pdbx_seq_one_letter_code
_entity_poly.pdbx_strand_id
1 'polypeptide(L)'
;MAYEKFLELIARQGGDVHYIEDLERYPIAEHTVPVITEVEGVIQSIDPVKLGYAAVELGAGRSRIDETIDPKAGIILKHHVNDRVEVGEALAILHTDRSDVITAVRNQVRQAFHIGPYPVTKPPMIQAQVDKDGVHPAGL
;
A
#
# COMPACT_ATOMS: atom_id res chain seq x y z
N MET A 1 25.70 5.51 -8.33
CA MET A 1 24.29 6.00 -8.32
C MET A 1 23.55 5.47 -7.10
N ALA A 2 22.31 5.94 -6.82
CA ALA A 2 21.55 5.53 -5.64
C ALA A 2 21.33 4.01 -5.53
N TYR A 3 21.07 3.33 -6.65
CA TYR A 3 20.90 1.88 -6.71
C TYR A 3 22.13 1.11 -6.20
N GLU A 4 23.33 1.41 -6.71
CA GLU A 4 24.58 0.78 -6.27
C GLU A 4 24.83 0.99 -4.77
N LYS A 5 24.48 2.16 -4.23
CA LYS A 5 24.59 2.45 -2.80
C LYS A 5 23.59 1.65 -1.97
N PHE A 6 22.41 1.37 -2.49
CA PHE A 6 21.45 0.49 -1.84
C PHE A 6 21.95 -0.97 -1.81
N LEU A 7 22.53 -1.47 -2.91
CA LEU A 7 23.17 -2.80 -2.92
C LEU A 7 24.33 -2.90 -1.93
N GLU A 8 25.18 -1.86 -1.86
CA GLU A 8 26.27 -1.79 -0.89
C GLU A 8 25.74 -1.83 0.56
N LEU A 9 24.65 -1.12 0.86
CA LEU A 9 24.02 -1.13 2.18
C LEU A 9 23.49 -2.52 2.56
N ILE A 10 22.80 -3.19 1.65
CA ILE A 10 22.25 -4.54 1.86
C ILE A 10 23.36 -5.54 2.12
N ALA A 11 24.38 -5.57 1.26
CA ALA A 11 25.52 -6.46 1.42
C ALA A 11 26.26 -6.23 2.75
N ARG A 12 26.44 -4.96 3.16
CA ARG A 12 27.07 -4.61 4.44
C ARG A 12 26.29 -5.07 5.67
N GLN A 13 24.98 -5.29 5.55
CA GLN A 13 24.13 -5.83 6.62
C GLN A 13 23.94 -7.36 6.52
N GLY A 14 24.63 -8.02 5.59
CA GLY A 14 24.54 -9.47 5.38
C GLY A 14 23.35 -9.93 4.55
N GLY A 15 22.64 -9.01 3.87
CA GLY A 15 21.56 -9.35 2.95
C GLY A 15 22.08 -9.86 1.61
N ASP A 16 21.27 -10.69 0.95
CA ASP A 16 21.56 -11.21 -0.39
C ASP A 16 21.07 -10.22 -1.47
N VAL A 17 22.02 -9.52 -2.11
CA VAL A 17 21.72 -8.52 -3.13
C VAL A 17 21.02 -9.07 -4.36
N HIS A 18 21.12 -10.37 -4.63
CA HIS A 18 20.46 -11.00 -5.77
C HIS A 18 18.92 -10.91 -5.67
N TYR A 19 18.34 -10.72 -4.47
CA TYR A 19 16.91 -10.43 -4.32
C TYR A 19 16.52 -9.06 -4.87
N ILE A 20 17.45 -8.11 -4.98
CA ILE A 20 17.21 -6.77 -5.54
C ILE A 20 17.49 -6.74 -7.05
N GLU A 21 18.44 -7.55 -7.50
CA GLU A 21 18.78 -7.70 -8.91
C GLU A 21 17.73 -8.54 -9.65
N ASP A 22 17.13 -9.51 -8.97
CA ASP A 22 16.04 -10.35 -9.45
C ASP A 22 14.92 -10.42 -8.39
N LEU A 23 13.89 -9.60 -8.61
CA LEU A 23 12.75 -9.49 -7.70
C LEU A 23 11.87 -10.75 -7.68
N GLU A 24 11.95 -11.63 -8.69
CA GLU A 24 11.18 -12.88 -8.72
C GLU A 24 11.65 -13.89 -7.68
N ARG A 25 12.83 -13.67 -7.08
CA ARG A 25 13.35 -14.49 -5.97
C ARG A 25 12.56 -14.28 -4.67
N TYR A 26 11.88 -13.14 -4.51
CA TYR A 26 11.04 -12.91 -3.34
C TYR A 26 9.89 -13.91 -3.31
N PRO A 27 9.54 -14.43 -2.12
CA PRO A 27 8.49 -15.42 -2.01
C PRO A 27 7.13 -14.80 -2.29
N ILE A 28 6.28 -15.55 -2.98
CA ILE A 28 4.94 -15.11 -3.41
C ILE A 28 3.90 -15.63 -2.42
N ALA A 29 2.93 -14.81 -2.06
CA ALA A 29 1.83 -15.21 -1.19
C ALA A 29 0.97 -16.32 -1.82
N GLU A 30 0.41 -17.21 -0.99
CA GLU A 30 -0.45 -18.31 -1.46
C GLU A 30 -1.72 -17.80 -2.16
N HIS A 31 -2.25 -16.68 -1.68
CA HIS A 31 -3.44 -16.05 -2.26
C HIS A 31 -3.14 -14.64 -2.74
N THR A 32 -3.58 -14.37 -3.98
CA THR A 32 -3.58 -13.05 -4.60
C THR A 32 -5.01 -12.74 -5.05
N VAL A 33 -5.68 -11.80 -4.36
CA VAL A 33 -7.13 -11.60 -4.51
C VAL A 33 -7.45 -10.16 -4.87
N PRO A 34 -8.14 -9.90 -6.00
CA PRO A 34 -8.53 -8.55 -6.36
C PRO A 34 -9.71 -8.05 -5.53
N VAL A 35 -9.68 -6.76 -5.15
CA VAL A 35 -10.79 -6.02 -4.57
C VAL A 35 -11.48 -5.27 -5.70
N ILE A 36 -12.57 -5.84 -6.20
CA ILE A 36 -13.30 -5.31 -7.35
C ILE A 36 -14.27 -4.21 -6.92
N THR A 37 -14.34 -3.11 -7.68
CA THR A 37 -15.36 -2.07 -7.50
C THR A 37 -16.68 -2.49 -8.15
N GLU A 38 -17.79 -2.21 -7.44
CA GLU A 38 -19.16 -2.43 -7.93
C GLU A 38 -19.78 -1.15 -8.50
N VAL A 39 -19.05 -0.04 -8.46
CA VAL A 39 -19.48 1.28 -8.93
C VAL A 39 -18.40 1.91 -9.79
N GLU A 40 -18.82 2.73 -10.75
CA GLU A 40 -17.95 3.60 -11.52
C GLU A 40 -17.88 5.00 -10.91
N GLY A 41 -16.82 5.74 -11.22
CA GLY A 41 -16.66 7.13 -10.82
C GLY A 41 -15.20 7.53 -10.65
N VAL A 42 -14.96 8.56 -9.84
CA VAL A 42 -13.64 9.06 -9.50
C VAL A 42 -13.36 8.78 -8.03
N ILE A 43 -12.19 8.24 -7.71
CA ILE A 43 -11.78 8.01 -6.31
C ILE A 43 -11.53 9.38 -5.65
N GLN A 44 -12.39 9.76 -4.71
CA GLN A 44 -12.33 11.04 -4.02
C GLN A 44 -11.47 10.96 -2.76
N SER A 45 -11.44 9.81 -2.09
CA SER A 45 -10.55 9.56 -0.97
C SER A 45 -10.29 8.06 -0.78
N ILE A 46 -9.21 7.76 -0.08
CA ILE A 46 -8.83 6.41 0.35
C ILE A 46 -8.49 6.53 1.84
N ASP A 47 -9.13 5.75 2.70
CA ASP A 47 -8.89 5.71 4.14
C ASP A 47 -7.62 4.90 4.46
N PRO A 48 -6.50 5.55 4.80
CA PRO A 48 -5.23 4.85 5.03
C PRO A 48 -5.24 4.04 6.33
N VAL A 49 -6.07 4.42 7.32
CA VAL A 49 -6.14 3.73 8.61
C VAL A 49 -6.83 2.38 8.42
N LYS A 50 -7.95 2.36 7.69
CA LYS A 50 -8.62 1.10 7.33
C LYS A 50 -7.72 0.17 6.50
N LEU A 51 -6.95 0.72 5.56
CA LEU A 51 -5.98 -0.06 4.79
C LEU A 51 -4.86 -0.61 5.66
N GLY A 52 -4.35 0.18 6.62
CA GLY A 52 -3.32 -0.27 7.55
C GLY A 52 -3.79 -1.46 8.40
N TYR A 53 -4.98 -1.38 8.99
CA TYR A 53 -5.55 -2.50 9.75
C TYR A 53 -5.86 -3.72 8.87
N ALA A 54 -6.36 -3.49 7.65
CA ALA A 54 -6.57 -4.57 6.68
C ALA A 54 -5.25 -5.31 6.36
N ALA A 55 -4.15 -4.58 6.20
CA ALA A 55 -2.83 -5.17 5.97
C ALA A 55 -2.35 -5.99 7.19
N VAL A 56 -2.59 -5.52 8.41
CA VAL A 56 -2.29 -6.29 9.64
C VAL A 56 -3.07 -7.60 9.67
N GLU A 57 -4.37 -7.58 9.34
CA GLU A 57 -5.20 -8.79 9.30
C GLU A 57 -4.72 -9.81 8.26
N LEU A 58 -4.22 -9.35 7.10
CA LEU A 58 -3.59 -10.20 6.08
C LEU A 58 -2.27 -10.83 6.54
N GLY A 59 -1.65 -10.31 7.61
CA GLY A 59 -0.38 -10.79 8.15
C GLY A 59 0.81 -9.84 7.96
N ALA A 60 0.61 -8.68 7.32
CA ALA A 60 1.69 -7.72 7.01
C ALA A 60 2.16 -6.89 8.24
N GLY A 61 1.60 -7.18 9.42
CA GLY A 61 1.91 -6.47 10.65
C GLY A 61 1.53 -7.30 11.88
N ARG A 62 1.61 -6.67 13.05
CA ARG A 62 1.37 -7.31 14.34
C ARG A 62 0.17 -6.68 15.03
N SER A 63 -0.76 -7.51 15.47
CA SER A 63 -1.76 -7.13 16.47
C SER A 63 -1.24 -7.33 17.89
N ARG A 64 -0.29 -8.27 18.07
CA ARG A 64 0.40 -8.57 19.33
C ARG A 64 1.91 -8.69 19.13
N ILE A 65 2.67 -8.38 20.17
CA ILE A 65 4.14 -8.29 20.08
C ILE A 65 4.84 -9.60 19.69
N ASP A 66 4.22 -10.73 20.01
CA ASP A 66 4.71 -12.10 19.79
C ASP A 66 4.35 -12.67 18.40
N GLU A 67 3.55 -11.94 17.60
CA GLU A 67 3.15 -12.42 16.27
C GLU A 67 4.30 -12.33 15.26
N THR A 68 4.39 -13.35 14.42
CA THR A 68 5.29 -13.36 13.26
C THR A 68 4.61 -12.63 12.11
N ILE A 69 5.33 -11.71 11.47
CA ILE A 69 4.87 -11.02 10.28
C ILE A 69 5.06 -11.95 9.08
N ASP A 70 4.05 -12.05 8.22
CA ASP A 70 4.20 -12.64 6.89
C ASP A 70 4.75 -11.57 5.94
N PRO A 71 6.02 -11.69 5.47
CA PRO A 71 6.62 -10.70 4.58
C PRO A 71 6.00 -10.70 3.17
N LYS A 72 5.18 -11.69 2.84
CA LYS A 72 4.47 -11.81 1.55
C LYS A 72 3.11 -11.11 1.60
N ALA A 73 2.56 -10.91 2.80
CA ALA A 73 1.26 -10.31 2.98
C ALA A 73 1.30 -8.81 2.71
N GLY A 74 0.22 -8.27 2.14
CA GLY A 74 0.15 -6.85 1.86
C GLY A 74 -0.98 -6.48 0.91
N ILE A 75 -1.03 -5.19 0.57
CA ILE A 75 -2.03 -4.61 -0.32
C ILE A 75 -1.31 -3.80 -1.39
N ILE A 76 -1.54 -4.13 -2.67
CA ILE A 76 -1.10 -3.32 -3.81
C ILE A 76 -2.29 -2.48 -4.25
N LEU A 77 -2.20 -1.15 -4.12
CA LEU A 77 -3.19 -0.24 -4.69
C LEU A 77 -3.04 -0.18 -6.20
N LYS A 78 -4.14 -0.29 -6.92
CA LYS A 78 -4.17 -0.20 -8.40
C LYS A 78 -4.59 1.18 -8.89
N HIS A 79 -5.26 1.94 -8.03
CA HIS A 79 -5.71 3.29 -8.29
C HIS A 79 -5.45 4.20 -7.09
N HIS A 80 -5.25 5.48 -7.37
CA HIS A 80 -5.04 6.55 -6.41
C HIS A 80 -6.21 7.55 -6.45
N VAL A 81 -6.23 8.47 -5.48
CA VAL A 81 -7.18 9.60 -5.49
C VAL A 81 -7.11 10.34 -6.82
N ASN A 82 -8.27 10.72 -7.36
CA ASN A 82 -8.53 11.31 -8.68
C ASN A 82 -8.41 10.37 -9.89
N ASP A 83 -8.10 9.08 -9.70
CA ASP A 83 -8.22 8.11 -10.78
C ASP A 83 -9.70 7.81 -11.02
N ARG A 84 -10.06 7.65 -12.30
CA ARG A 84 -11.37 7.14 -12.71
C ARG A 84 -11.34 5.61 -12.68
N VAL A 85 -12.44 5.02 -12.24
CA VAL A 85 -12.65 3.57 -12.20
C VAL A 85 -13.98 3.20 -12.82
N GLU A 86 -14.03 2.02 -13.44
CA GLU A 86 -15.24 1.41 -14.00
C GLU A 86 -15.69 0.19 -13.17
N VAL A 87 -16.98 -0.17 -13.29
CA VAL A 87 -17.52 -1.37 -12.64
C VAL A 87 -16.73 -2.60 -13.12
N GLY A 88 -16.25 -3.41 -12.18
CA GLY A 88 -15.45 -4.60 -12.48
C GLY A 88 -13.93 -4.38 -12.43
N GLU A 89 -13.45 -3.14 -12.28
CA GLU A 89 -12.03 -2.87 -12.10
C GLU A 89 -11.55 -3.19 -10.68
N ALA A 90 -10.28 -3.57 -10.55
CA ALA A 90 -9.66 -3.86 -9.27
C ALA A 90 -9.12 -2.58 -8.63
N LEU A 91 -9.65 -2.18 -7.47
CA LEU A 91 -9.16 -1.05 -6.67
C LEU A 91 -7.80 -1.35 -6.03
N ALA A 92 -7.63 -2.61 -5.58
CA ALA A 92 -6.43 -3.10 -4.94
C ALA A 92 -6.30 -4.63 -5.12
N ILE A 93 -5.11 -5.15 -4.89
CA ILE A 93 -4.81 -6.59 -4.85
C ILE A 93 -4.33 -6.94 -3.45
N LEU A 94 -4.96 -7.93 -2.82
CA LEU A 94 -4.58 -8.47 -1.53
C LEU A 94 -3.59 -9.64 -1.73
N HIS A 95 -2.52 -9.65 -0.98
CA HIS A 95 -1.60 -10.79 -0.86
C HIS A 95 -1.66 -11.33 0.56
N THR A 96 -1.84 -12.64 0.73
CA THR A 96 -1.85 -13.30 2.05
C THR A 96 -1.74 -14.82 1.91
N ASP A 97 -1.19 -15.47 2.93
CA ASP A 97 -1.30 -16.92 3.14
C ASP A 97 -2.54 -17.32 3.98
N ARG A 98 -3.32 -16.36 4.46
CA ARG A 98 -4.43 -16.57 5.39
C ARG A 98 -5.76 -16.58 4.65
N SER A 99 -6.21 -17.76 4.23
CA SER A 99 -7.49 -17.89 3.49
C SER A 99 -8.72 -17.46 4.29
N ASP A 100 -8.70 -17.60 5.61
CA ASP A 100 -9.81 -17.35 6.52
C ASP A 100 -10.22 -15.87 6.62
N VAL A 101 -9.28 -14.95 6.39
CA VAL A 101 -9.52 -13.50 6.54
C VAL A 101 -9.93 -12.82 5.23
N ILE A 102 -9.70 -13.45 4.07
CA ILE A 102 -9.78 -12.82 2.74
C ILE A 102 -11.11 -12.10 2.52
N THR A 103 -12.23 -12.75 2.86
CA THR A 103 -13.56 -12.19 2.59
C THR A 103 -13.83 -10.95 3.43
N ALA A 104 -13.46 -10.97 4.71
CA ALA A 104 -13.62 -9.83 5.62
C ALA A 104 -12.73 -8.67 5.18
N VAL A 105 -11.44 -8.94 4.94
CA VAL A 105 -10.48 -7.91 4.52
C VAL A 105 -10.84 -7.29 3.18
N ARG A 106 -11.28 -8.09 2.19
CA ARG A 106 -11.73 -7.56 0.89
C ARG A 106 -12.86 -6.53 1.04
N ASN A 107 -13.81 -6.79 1.95
CA ASN A 107 -14.89 -5.85 2.22
C ASN A 107 -14.39 -4.59 2.92
N GLN A 108 -13.49 -4.73 3.90
CA GLN A 108 -12.88 -3.60 4.59
C GLN A 108 -12.08 -2.70 3.64
N VAL A 109 -11.27 -3.29 2.76
CA VAL A 109 -10.50 -2.55 1.75
C VAL A 109 -11.44 -1.83 0.81
N ARG A 110 -12.51 -2.47 0.32
CA ARG A 110 -13.51 -1.79 -0.53
C ARG A 110 -14.14 -0.58 0.19
N GLN A 111 -14.47 -0.70 1.47
CA GLN A 111 -15.00 0.38 2.31
C GLN A 111 -13.97 1.48 2.65
N ALA A 112 -12.69 1.28 2.35
CA ALA A 112 -11.68 2.31 2.46
C ALA A 112 -11.72 3.29 1.26
N PHE A 113 -12.32 2.92 0.13
CA PHE A 113 -12.44 3.80 -1.03
C PHE A 113 -13.75 4.57 -0.99
N HIS A 114 -13.65 5.88 -1.21
CA HIS A 114 -14.80 6.72 -1.51
C HIS A 114 -14.77 7.10 -2.99
N ILE A 115 -15.81 6.69 -3.73
CA ILE A 115 -15.94 6.93 -5.17
C ILE A 115 -17.12 7.88 -5.38
N GLY A 116 -16.90 8.94 -6.14
CA GLY A 116 -17.90 9.98 -6.41
C GLY A 116 -17.83 10.51 -7.84
N PRO A 117 -18.67 11.50 -8.19
CA PRO A 117 -18.84 11.91 -9.59
C PRO A 117 -17.73 12.82 -10.13
N TYR A 118 -16.93 13.45 -9.27
CA TYR A 118 -15.96 14.48 -9.66
C TYR A 118 -14.62 14.33 -8.94
N PRO A 119 -13.50 14.76 -9.54
CA PRO A 119 -12.20 14.82 -8.89
C PRO A 119 -12.19 15.81 -7.72
N VAL A 120 -11.25 15.61 -6.80
CA VAL A 120 -11.00 16.48 -5.65
C VAL A 120 -9.70 17.25 -5.79
N THR A 121 -9.63 18.42 -5.17
CA THR A 121 -8.36 19.15 -5.02
C THR A 121 -7.51 18.45 -3.96
N LYS A 122 -6.34 17.94 -4.36
CA LYS A 122 -5.38 17.35 -3.41
C LYS A 122 -4.63 18.47 -2.67
N PRO A 123 -4.42 18.36 -1.35
CA PRO A 123 -3.48 19.24 -0.67
C PRO A 123 -2.06 19.00 -1.23
N PRO A 124 -1.15 19.99 -1.13
CA PRO A 124 0.23 19.78 -1.51
C PRO A 124 0.86 18.66 -0.67
N MET A 125 1.70 17.84 -1.30
CA MET A 125 2.36 16.71 -0.62
C MET A 125 3.29 17.20 0.49
N ILE A 126 3.94 18.33 0.29
CA ILE A 126 4.74 19.03 1.30
C ILE A 126 3.94 20.26 1.70
N GLN A 127 3.57 20.38 2.99
CA GLN A 127 2.82 21.54 3.49
C GLN A 127 3.75 22.67 3.94
N ALA A 128 4.86 22.31 4.60
CA ALA A 128 5.86 23.25 5.07
C ALA A 128 7.20 22.54 5.31
N GLN A 129 8.29 23.30 5.26
CA GLN A 129 9.59 22.92 5.77
C GLN A 129 9.78 23.57 7.14
N VAL A 130 10.22 22.79 8.13
CA VAL A 130 10.51 23.30 9.48
C VAL A 130 11.99 23.10 9.76
N ASP A 131 12.70 24.18 10.06
CA ASP A 131 14.11 24.15 10.44
C ASP A 131 14.38 25.04 11.66
N LYS A 132 15.66 25.21 12.01
CA LYS A 132 16.09 26.00 13.16
C LYS A 132 15.68 27.48 13.08
N ASP A 133 15.37 27.98 11.89
CA ASP A 133 15.04 29.38 11.61
C ASP A 133 13.52 29.60 11.49
N GLY A 134 12.71 28.52 11.57
CA GLY A 134 11.25 28.61 11.70
C GLY A 134 10.48 27.69 10.74
N VAL A 135 9.25 28.10 10.43
CA VAL A 135 8.35 27.39 9.51
C VAL A 135 8.35 28.12 8.17
N HIS A 136 8.79 27.44 7.13
CA HIS A 136 8.81 27.92 5.76
C HIS A 136 7.66 27.26 5.00
N PRO A 137 6.74 28.02 4.40
CA PRO A 137 5.74 27.47 3.50
C PRO A 137 6.44 26.62 2.44
N ALA A 138 5.85 25.47 2.08
CA ALA A 138 6.41 24.67 0.99
C ALA A 138 6.50 25.53 -0.27
N GLY A 139 7.73 25.80 -0.73
CA GLY A 139 7.97 26.42 -2.03
C GLY A 139 7.69 25.41 -3.14
N LEU A 140 7.05 25.88 -4.21
CA LEU A 140 7.06 25.19 -5.51
C LEU A 140 8.48 25.13 -6.07
#